data_AF-A0A7S3PU32-F1
#
_entry.id   AF-A0A7S3PU32-F1
#
_cell.length_a   1.000
_cell.length_b   1.000
_cell.length_c   1.000
_cell.angle_alpha   90.00
_cell.angle_beta   90.00
_cell.angle_gamma   90.00
#
_symmetry.space_group_name_H-M   'P 1'
#
loop_
_entity.id
_entity.type
_entity.pdbx_description
1 polymer ?
#
loop_
_entity_poly.entity_id
_entity_poly.type
_entity_poly.pdbx_seq_one_letter_code
_entity_poly.pdbx_strand_id
1 'polypeptide(L)'
;SKTTIEILHAPTLRISSATMLIFIILLISLALAVRVVIVLATINKGDSEFRQREGETIRSHPPPTRSSHDNRPVKTLVVLGSGGHTTEMLHLLSSFEEVQTLNSGDTSTSMYTPLSYIVASTDTTSINRLAAFDQNTANSSKLRLPKHDATYAIPRAREVGQSYFTSIFTTLYSILYTANIVLIKTRPDLILINGPGTCLPVALWAFVLRVLSPTINISGKRRTKGKIVFIESFCRVKTLSLTGKILWKLRICDLILVHWPEVLQLEREMKAEQKKMMLIDSFIQHDGNASSDVASSESTSEYNASKKDR
;
A
#
# COMPACT_ATOMS: atom_id res chain seq x y z
N SER A 1 -72.16 -44.71 -16.49
CA SER A 1 -71.69 -43.44 -15.90
C SER A 1 -70.23 -43.27 -16.27
N LYS A 2 -69.88 -42.33 -17.15
CA LYS A 2 -68.48 -42.05 -17.53
C LYS A 2 -67.96 -40.98 -16.58
N THR A 3 -67.05 -41.35 -15.70
CA THR A 3 -66.37 -40.44 -14.78
C THR A 3 -65.25 -39.73 -15.54
N THR A 4 -65.46 -38.46 -15.87
CA THR A 4 -64.43 -37.58 -16.43
C THR A 4 -63.52 -37.13 -15.31
N ILE A 5 -62.25 -37.55 -15.35
CA ILE A 5 -61.21 -37.09 -14.41
C ILE A 5 -60.71 -35.74 -14.91
N GLU A 6 -61.07 -34.64 -14.23
CA GLU A 6 -60.44 -33.34 -14.44
C GLU A 6 -59.05 -33.34 -13.79
N ILE A 7 -58.01 -33.34 -14.63
CA ILE A 7 -56.63 -33.15 -14.21
C ILE A 7 -56.43 -31.65 -13.96
N LEU A 8 -56.43 -31.23 -12.70
CA LEU A 8 -56.02 -29.89 -12.27
C LEU A 8 -54.54 -29.68 -12.63
N HIS A 9 -54.28 -28.95 -13.71
CA HIS A 9 -52.93 -28.44 -13.99
C HIS A 9 -52.54 -27.43 -12.91
N ALA A 10 -51.46 -27.72 -12.18
CA ALA A 10 -50.83 -26.76 -11.29
C ALA A 10 -50.40 -25.51 -12.08
N PRO A 11 -50.61 -24.29 -11.55
CA PRO A 11 -50.18 -23.08 -12.23
C PRO A 11 -48.66 -23.08 -12.37
N THR A 12 -48.19 -23.24 -13.61
CA THR A 12 -46.78 -23.09 -13.94
C THR A 12 -46.41 -21.63 -13.74
N LEU A 13 -45.64 -21.34 -12.70
CA LEU A 13 -45.12 -20.01 -12.42
C LEU A 13 -44.20 -19.60 -13.57
N ARG A 14 -44.73 -18.90 -14.58
CA ARG A 14 -43.95 -18.35 -15.70
C ARG A 14 -43.17 -17.14 -15.21
N ILE A 15 -42.01 -17.40 -14.61
CA ILE A 15 -41.05 -16.35 -14.27
C ILE A 15 -40.51 -15.80 -15.58
N SER A 16 -40.73 -14.51 -15.83
CA SER A 16 -40.19 -13.83 -17.02
C SER A 16 -38.66 -13.84 -16.98
N SER A 17 -38.02 -13.90 -18.16
CA SER A 17 -36.56 -13.79 -18.29
C SER A 17 -36.02 -12.50 -17.63
N ALA A 18 -36.79 -11.41 -17.67
CA ALA A 18 -36.46 -10.15 -17.01
C ALA A 18 -36.43 -10.29 -15.47
N THR A 19 -37.42 -10.97 -14.89
CA THR A 19 -37.47 -11.20 -13.43
C THR A 19 -36.35 -12.12 -12.95
N MET A 20 -35.95 -13.10 -13.76
CA MET A 20 -34.76 -13.93 -13.48
C MET A 20 -33.47 -13.11 -13.52
N LEU A 21 -33.30 -12.23 -14.52
CA LEU A 21 -32.13 -11.38 -14.63
C LEU A 21 -31.98 -10.44 -13.43
N ILE A 22 -33.08 -9.80 -13.02
CA ILE A 22 -33.09 -8.92 -11.83
C ILE A 22 -32.70 -9.70 -10.58
N PHE A 23 -33.26 -10.89 -10.39
CA PHE A 23 -32.92 -11.74 -9.24
C PHE A 23 -31.44 -12.13 -9.22
N ILE A 24 -30.87 -12.50 -10.36
CA ILE A 24 -29.43 -12.82 -10.48
C ILE A 24 -28.57 -11.60 -10.14
N ILE A 25 -28.90 -10.41 -10.64
CA ILE A 25 -28.16 -9.17 -10.34
C ILE A 25 -28.21 -8.90 -8.83
N LEU A 26 -29.38 -9.00 -8.20
CA LEU A 26 -29.54 -8.80 -6.77
C LEU A 26 -28.71 -9.79 -5.95
N LEU A 27 -28.69 -11.07 -6.34
CA LEU A 27 -27.86 -12.09 -5.68
C LEU A 27 -26.36 -11.79 -5.81
N ILE A 28 -25.89 -11.38 -7.00
CA ILE A 28 -24.49 -11.00 -7.22
C ILE A 28 -24.13 -9.77 -6.39
N SER A 29 -24.99 -8.75 -6.38
CA SER A 29 -24.80 -7.54 -5.57
C SER A 29 -24.74 -7.85 -4.08
N LEU A 30 -25.62 -8.73 -3.58
CA LEU A 30 -25.61 -9.17 -2.19
C LEU A 30 -24.32 -9.94 -1.86
N ALA A 31 -23.93 -10.89 -2.72
CA ALA A 31 -22.69 -11.65 -2.54
C ALA A 31 -21.46 -10.71 -2.49
N LEU A 32 -21.41 -9.71 -3.37
CA LEU A 32 -20.35 -8.70 -3.39
C LEU A 32 -20.36 -7.85 -2.11
N ALA A 33 -21.53 -7.42 -1.64
CA ALA A 33 -21.67 -6.63 -0.41
C ALA A 33 -21.19 -7.42 0.81
N VAL A 34 -21.61 -8.68 0.95
CA VAL A 34 -21.12 -9.60 1.99
C VAL A 34 -19.60 -9.73 1.89
N ARG A 35 -19.07 -9.82 0.67
CA ARG A 35 -17.63 -9.95 0.45
C ARG A 35 -16.85 -8.70 0.87
N VAL A 36 -17.36 -7.51 0.58
CA VAL A 36 -16.80 -6.24 1.04
C VAL A 36 -16.74 -6.21 2.57
N VAL A 37 -17.83 -6.59 3.24
CA VAL A 37 -17.89 -6.64 4.72
C VAL A 37 -16.85 -7.61 5.28
N ILE A 38 -16.72 -8.82 4.72
CA ILE A 38 -15.71 -9.81 5.14
C ILE A 38 -14.30 -9.26 4.95
N VAL A 39 -14.01 -8.62 3.82
CA VAL A 39 -12.70 -8.04 3.54
C VAL A 39 -12.37 -6.93 4.55
N LEU A 40 -13.29 -6.01 4.80
CA LEU A 40 -13.11 -4.95 5.80
C LEU A 40 -12.93 -5.52 7.21
N ALA A 41 -13.70 -6.54 7.58
CA ALA A 41 -13.54 -7.22 8.86
C ALA A 41 -12.18 -7.92 8.98
N THR A 42 -11.69 -8.55 7.90
CA THR A 42 -10.37 -9.20 7.86
C THR A 42 -9.24 -8.18 8.01
N ILE A 43 -9.37 -7.03 7.34
CA ILE A 43 -8.46 -5.90 7.45
C ILE A 43 -8.37 -5.41 8.90
N ASN A 44 -9.52 -5.27 9.57
CA ASN A 44 -9.56 -4.82 10.96
C ASN A 44 -9.04 -5.88 11.95
N LYS A 45 -9.29 -7.17 11.69
CA LYS A 45 -8.77 -8.26 12.53
C LYS A 45 -7.25 -8.38 12.44
N GLY A 46 -6.68 -8.27 11.24
CA GLY A 46 -5.23 -8.31 11.03
C GLY A 46 -4.50 -7.24 11.83
N ASP A 47 -5.10 -6.05 11.99
CA ASP A 47 -4.58 -4.98 12.86
C ASP A 47 -4.52 -5.41 14.33
N SER A 48 -5.60 -5.99 14.85
CA SER A 48 -5.65 -6.45 16.26
C SER A 48 -4.60 -7.52 16.58
N GLU A 49 -4.39 -8.48 15.66
CA GLU A 49 -3.41 -9.56 15.83
C GLU A 49 -1.96 -9.04 15.72
N PHE A 50 -1.68 -8.12 14.79
CA PHE A 50 -0.37 -7.49 14.66
C PHE A 50 0.01 -6.69 15.91
N ARG A 51 -0.96 -5.97 16.50
CA ARG A 51 -0.75 -5.14 17.69
C ARG A 51 -0.55 -5.94 18.97
N GLN A 52 -1.22 -7.08 19.12
CA GLN A 52 -0.95 -8.01 20.22
C GLN A 52 0.51 -8.48 20.17
N ARG A 53 1.02 -8.75 18.96
CA ARG A 53 2.43 -9.12 18.76
C ARG A 53 3.38 -7.96 19.00
N GLU A 54 3.11 -6.75 18.53
CA GLU A 54 4.00 -5.59 18.76
C GLU A 54 4.14 -5.28 20.27
N GLY A 55 3.03 -5.35 21.02
CA GLY A 55 3.05 -5.22 22.49
C GLY A 55 3.88 -6.30 23.20
N GLU A 56 3.99 -7.49 22.61
CA GLU A 56 4.87 -8.57 23.08
C GLU A 56 6.32 -8.44 22.54
N THR A 57 6.51 -7.91 21.32
CA THR A 57 7.80 -7.90 20.60
C THR A 57 8.77 -6.83 21.08
N ILE A 58 8.29 -5.78 21.78
CA ILE A 58 9.18 -4.84 22.50
C ILE A 58 9.98 -5.59 23.60
N ARG A 59 9.59 -6.82 23.98
CA ARG A 59 10.40 -7.72 24.80
C ARG A 59 10.99 -8.88 23.97
N SER A 60 12.21 -8.67 23.47
CA SER A 60 13.23 -9.71 23.24
C SER A 60 13.01 -10.83 22.20
N HIS A 61 12.13 -10.70 21.19
CA HIS A 61 12.03 -11.73 20.14
C HIS A 61 12.50 -11.25 18.76
N PRO A 62 13.28 -12.08 18.02
CA PRO A 62 13.63 -11.79 16.63
C PRO A 62 12.35 -11.65 15.78
N PRO A 63 12.41 -10.92 14.65
CA PRO A 63 11.26 -10.73 13.77
C PRO A 63 10.64 -12.10 13.42
N PRO A 64 9.30 -12.19 13.36
CA PRO A 64 8.62 -13.47 13.20
C PRO A 64 9.13 -14.18 11.94
N THR A 65 9.78 -15.32 12.14
CA THR A 65 10.15 -16.20 11.04
C THR A 65 8.86 -16.69 10.39
N ARG A 66 8.77 -16.49 9.07
CA ARG A 66 7.63 -16.97 8.28
C ARG A 66 7.47 -18.46 8.54
N SER A 67 6.26 -18.93 8.84
CA SER A 67 6.01 -20.36 8.98
C SER A 67 6.52 -21.07 7.72
N SER A 68 7.27 -22.18 7.88
CA SER A 68 7.92 -22.98 6.84
C SER A 68 7.01 -23.41 5.66
N HIS A 69 5.69 -23.23 5.77
CA HIS A 69 4.69 -23.58 4.77
C HIS A 69 4.37 -22.50 3.70
N ASP A 70 4.85 -21.26 3.81
CA ASP A 70 4.60 -20.18 2.81
C ASP A 70 5.89 -19.54 2.29
N ASN A 71 6.85 -20.35 1.84
CA ASN A 71 8.13 -19.90 1.28
C ASN A 71 8.02 -19.32 -0.15
N ARG A 72 6.83 -18.84 -0.54
CA ARG A 72 6.59 -18.32 -1.89
C ARG A 72 6.81 -16.80 -1.95
N PRO A 73 7.33 -16.31 -3.09
CA PRO A 73 7.41 -14.89 -3.35
C PRO A 73 6.05 -14.17 -3.31
N VAL A 74 6.11 -12.91 -2.86
CA VAL A 74 5.01 -11.96 -2.76
C VAL A 74 5.13 -11.00 -3.94
N LYS A 75 4.18 -11.09 -4.90
CA LYS A 75 4.15 -10.18 -6.04
C LYS A 75 3.84 -8.78 -5.55
N THR A 76 4.78 -7.86 -5.74
CA THR A 76 4.75 -6.55 -5.09
C THR A 76 4.65 -5.45 -6.15
N LEU A 77 3.75 -4.51 -5.92
CA LEU A 77 3.53 -3.34 -6.78
C LEU A 77 3.89 -2.09 -5.99
N VAL A 78 4.76 -1.25 -6.54
CA VAL A 78 5.25 -0.05 -5.86
C VAL A 78 4.85 1.18 -6.66
N VAL A 79 4.20 2.15 -6.01
CA VAL A 79 3.89 3.42 -6.65
C VAL A 79 4.98 4.44 -6.30
N LEU A 80 5.67 4.91 -7.33
CA LEU A 80 6.71 5.93 -7.22
C LEU A 80 6.06 7.32 -7.35
N GLY A 81 6.23 8.12 -6.30
CA GLY A 81 5.74 9.49 -6.26
C GLY A 81 6.75 10.49 -6.79
N SER A 82 6.29 11.53 -7.48
CA SER A 82 7.20 12.54 -8.05
C SER A 82 8.06 13.23 -6.99
N GLY A 83 9.35 13.43 -7.30
CA GLY A 83 10.28 14.15 -6.44
C GLY A 83 10.77 13.30 -5.25
N GLY A 84 10.75 13.88 -4.05
CA GLY A 84 11.28 13.24 -2.82
C GLY A 84 10.64 11.88 -2.52
N HIS A 85 9.35 11.70 -2.83
CA HIS A 85 8.62 10.45 -2.59
C HIS A 85 9.22 9.24 -3.31
N THR A 86 9.79 9.41 -4.51
CA THR A 86 10.47 8.31 -5.21
C THR A 86 11.73 7.92 -4.46
N THR A 87 12.52 8.89 -3.98
CA THR A 87 13.71 8.60 -3.19
C THR A 87 13.35 7.87 -1.91
N GLU A 88 12.30 8.31 -1.21
CA GLU A 88 11.81 7.64 0.01
C GLU A 88 11.46 6.17 -0.26
N MET A 89 10.74 5.91 -1.35
CA MET A 89 10.31 4.56 -1.71
C MET A 89 11.46 3.66 -2.17
N LEU A 90 12.39 4.17 -2.98
CA LEU A 90 13.55 3.40 -3.42
C LEU A 90 14.47 3.07 -2.24
N HIS A 91 14.66 4.00 -1.30
CA HIS A 91 15.43 3.76 -0.08
C HIS A 91 14.79 2.66 0.78
N LEU A 92 13.46 2.73 0.98
CA LEU A 92 12.71 1.70 1.72
C LEU A 92 12.90 0.29 1.11
N LEU A 93 12.89 0.19 -0.22
CA LEU A 93 13.10 -1.07 -0.93
C LEU A 93 14.51 -1.63 -0.72
N SER A 94 15.54 -0.77 -0.72
CA SER A 94 16.91 -1.19 -0.39
C SER A 94 16.99 -1.74 1.03
N SER A 95 16.37 -1.08 2.01
CA SER A 95 16.37 -1.53 3.40
C SER A 95 15.65 -2.88 3.58
N PHE A 96 14.55 -3.12 2.85
CA PHE A 96 13.85 -4.41 2.91
C PHE A 96 14.72 -5.57 2.43
N GLU A 97 15.49 -5.36 1.37
CA GLU A 97 16.38 -6.39 0.83
C GLU A 97 17.61 -6.61 1.73
N GLU A 98 18.17 -5.54 2.31
CA GLU A 98 19.27 -5.61 3.27
C GLU A 98 18.86 -6.42 4.51
N VAL A 99 17.73 -6.06 5.14
CA VAL A 99 17.18 -6.78 6.30
C VAL A 99 16.86 -8.23 5.94
N GLN A 100 16.36 -8.50 4.73
CA GLN A 100 16.12 -9.87 4.29
C GLN A 100 17.42 -10.67 4.17
N THR A 101 18.45 -10.09 3.55
CA THR A 101 19.77 -10.71 3.34
C THR A 101 20.42 -11.05 4.68
N LEU A 102 20.37 -10.13 5.65
CA LEU A 102 20.89 -10.33 7.01
C LEU A 102 20.19 -11.47 7.75
N ASN A 103 18.86 -11.57 7.64
CA ASN A 103 18.09 -12.56 8.39
C ASN A 103 18.14 -13.97 7.77
N SER A 104 18.24 -14.06 6.45
CA SER A 104 18.09 -15.35 5.74
C SER A 104 19.41 -16.01 5.37
N GLY A 105 20.52 -15.23 5.31
CA GLY A 105 21.83 -15.71 4.83
C GLY A 105 21.86 -16.16 3.36
N ASP A 106 20.69 -16.21 2.71
CA ASP A 106 20.47 -16.64 1.34
C ASP A 106 20.16 -15.42 0.47
N THR A 107 21.09 -15.10 -0.44
CA THR A 107 20.98 -14.01 -1.42
C THR A 107 20.24 -14.44 -2.70
N SER A 108 19.74 -15.68 -2.77
CA SER A 108 19.31 -16.28 -4.04
C SER A 108 17.88 -15.90 -4.44
N THR A 109 16.99 -15.55 -3.51
CA THR A 109 15.58 -15.25 -3.83
C THR A 109 14.98 -14.15 -2.93
N SER A 110 14.73 -12.97 -3.50
CA SER A 110 13.99 -11.91 -2.80
C SER A 110 12.54 -12.32 -2.50
N MET A 111 12.04 -12.06 -1.29
CA MET A 111 10.67 -12.44 -0.90
C MET A 111 9.61 -11.63 -1.61
N TYR A 112 9.96 -10.43 -2.11
CA TYR A 112 9.03 -9.47 -2.70
C TYR A 112 9.13 -9.43 -4.23
N THR A 113 9.22 -10.61 -4.87
CA THR A 113 9.30 -10.77 -6.32
C THR A 113 8.04 -11.41 -6.92
N PRO A 114 7.66 -11.11 -8.17
CA PRO A 114 8.17 -10.02 -9.01
C PRO A 114 7.80 -8.64 -8.47
N LEU A 115 8.69 -7.66 -8.72
CA LEU A 115 8.51 -6.27 -8.34
C LEU A 115 8.12 -5.45 -9.58
N SER A 116 6.95 -4.84 -9.56
CA SER A 116 6.48 -3.93 -10.60
C SER A 116 6.33 -2.52 -10.05
N TYR A 117 6.51 -1.51 -10.90
CA TYR A 117 6.38 -0.11 -10.52
C TYR A 117 5.24 0.58 -11.26
N ILE A 118 4.61 1.55 -10.60
CA ILE A 118 3.73 2.53 -11.21
C ILE A 118 4.34 3.91 -11.06
N VAL A 119 4.36 4.65 -12.14
CA VAL A 119 4.82 6.05 -12.22
C VAL A 119 3.71 6.91 -12.82
N ALA A 120 3.69 8.18 -12.49
CA ALA A 120 2.84 9.12 -13.20
C ALA A 120 3.37 9.34 -14.64
N SER A 121 2.49 9.45 -15.63
CA SER A 121 2.87 9.61 -17.04
C SER A 121 3.65 10.89 -17.31
N THR A 122 3.42 11.93 -16.51
CA THR A 122 4.11 13.23 -16.57
C THR A 122 5.35 13.28 -15.68
N ASP A 123 5.78 12.18 -15.07
CA ASP A 123 6.86 12.12 -14.08
C ASP A 123 8.13 11.44 -14.62
N THR A 124 8.82 12.14 -15.52
CA THR A 124 10.08 11.66 -16.11
C THR A 124 11.20 11.55 -15.08
N THR A 125 11.20 12.39 -14.04
CA THR A 125 12.21 12.37 -12.98
C THR A 125 12.21 11.05 -12.23
N SER A 126 11.03 10.52 -11.86
CA SER A 126 10.93 9.24 -11.15
C SER A 126 11.36 8.06 -12.02
N ILE A 127 11.08 8.11 -13.32
CA ILE A 127 11.54 7.10 -14.29
C ILE A 127 13.07 7.07 -14.36
N ASN A 128 13.71 8.24 -14.49
CA ASN A 128 15.17 8.33 -14.55
C ASN A 128 15.82 7.88 -13.24
N ARG A 129 15.23 8.20 -12.09
CA ARG A 129 15.72 7.74 -10.78
C ARG A 129 15.58 6.23 -10.62
N LEU A 130 14.47 5.64 -11.06
CA LEU A 130 14.29 4.20 -11.07
C LEU A 130 15.35 3.52 -11.96
N ALA A 131 15.59 4.03 -13.16
CA ALA A 131 16.62 3.49 -14.06
C ALA A 131 18.03 3.57 -13.44
N ALA A 132 18.38 4.69 -12.80
CA ALA A 132 19.65 4.84 -12.09
C ALA A 132 19.75 3.88 -10.90
N PHE A 133 18.66 3.66 -10.17
CA PHE A 133 18.58 2.72 -9.06
C PHE A 133 18.78 1.27 -9.52
N ASP A 134 18.13 0.86 -10.62
CA ASP A 134 18.30 -0.46 -11.21
C ASP A 134 19.75 -0.69 -11.69
N GLN A 135 20.38 0.31 -12.31
CA GLN A 135 21.79 0.25 -12.73
C GLN A 135 22.75 0.13 -11.53
N ASN A 136 22.57 0.97 -10.51
CA ASN A 136 23.41 0.93 -9.30
C ASN A 136 23.30 -0.42 -8.59
N THR A 137 22.09 -1.00 -8.59
CA THR A 137 21.85 -2.32 -8.00
C THR A 137 22.50 -3.42 -8.83
N ALA A 138 22.36 -3.40 -10.15
CA ALA A 138 22.99 -4.39 -11.03
C ALA A 138 24.53 -4.41 -10.88
N ASN A 139 25.14 -3.24 -10.65
CA ASN A 139 26.57 -3.09 -10.43
C ASN A 139 27.03 -3.44 -9.00
N SER A 140 26.09 -3.50 -8.05
CA SER A 140 26.41 -3.77 -6.64
C SER A 140 26.36 -5.27 -6.35
N SER A 141 27.51 -5.88 -6.07
CA SER A 141 27.58 -7.29 -5.67
C SER A 141 26.90 -7.60 -4.33
N LYS A 142 26.67 -6.58 -3.50
CA LYS A 142 26.07 -6.68 -2.15
C LYS A 142 24.55 -6.53 -2.11
N LEU A 143 23.92 -5.93 -3.12
CA LEU A 143 22.48 -5.65 -3.12
C LEU A 143 21.86 -6.22 -4.41
N ARG A 144 21.18 -7.37 -4.31
CA ARG A 144 20.41 -7.92 -5.43
C ARG A 144 18.93 -7.64 -5.18
N LEU A 145 18.43 -6.51 -5.67
CA LEU A 145 17.00 -6.21 -5.56
C LEU A 145 16.16 -7.28 -6.28
N PRO A 146 14.88 -7.43 -5.88
CA PRO A 146 13.94 -8.28 -6.58
C PRO A 146 13.86 -7.87 -8.06
N LYS A 147 13.92 -8.87 -8.94
CA LYS A 147 13.86 -8.69 -10.39
C LYS A 147 12.73 -7.74 -10.78
N HIS A 148 13.10 -6.60 -11.37
CA HIS A 148 12.18 -5.64 -11.98
C HIS A 148 11.43 -6.34 -13.12
N ASP A 149 10.11 -6.43 -12.98
CA ASP A 149 9.24 -7.12 -13.94
C ASP A 149 8.69 -6.15 -14.99
N ALA A 150 8.12 -5.03 -14.54
CA ALA A 150 7.53 -4.04 -15.42
C ALA A 150 7.36 -2.69 -14.71
N THR A 151 7.38 -1.62 -15.51
CA THR A 151 6.98 -0.26 -15.10
C THR A 151 5.75 0.17 -15.90
N TYR A 152 4.73 0.66 -15.20
CA TYR A 152 3.49 1.14 -15.81
C TYR A 152 3.31 2.64 -15.55
N ALA A 153 3.04 3.40 -16.62
CA ALA A 153 2.68 4.80 -16.51
C ALA A 153 1.16 4.96 -16.36
N ILE A 154 0.71 5.78 -15.40
CA ILE A 154 -0.70 6.15 -15.25
C ILE A 154 -0.89 7.68 -15.27
N PRO A 155 -2.04 8.18 -15.74
CA PRO A 155 -2.37 9.60 -15.66
C PRO A 155 -2.34 10.08 -14.21
N ARG A 156 -1.80 11.28 -13.95
CA ARG A 156 -1.89 11.87 -12.61
C ARG A 156 -3.35 12.13 -12.24
N ALA A 157 -3.72 11.81 -11.00
CA ALA A 157 -5.05 12.09 -10.49
C ALA A 157 -5.30 13.62 -10.40
N ARG A 158 -4.26 14.37 -10.03
CA ARG A 158 -4.27 15.83 -9.99
C ARG A 158 -2.91 16.38 -10.40
N GLU A 159 -2.91 17.33 -11.32
CA GLU A 159 -1.71 18.06 -11.72
C GLU A 159 -1.36 19.18 -10.74
N VAL A 160 -0.08 19.56 -10.70
CA VAL A 160 0.38 20.66 -9.85
C VAL A 160 -0.29 21.95 -10.32
N GLY A 161 -0.87 22.72 -9.40
CA GLY A 161 -1.64 23.94 -9.73
C GLY A 161 -3.07 23.70 -10.22
N GLN A 162 -3.50 22.44 -10.41
CA GLN A 162 -4.89 22.15 -10.80
C GLN A 162 -5.86 22.43 -9.65
N SER A 163 -6.98 23.07 -9.97
CA SER A 163 -8.08 23.32 -9.01
C SER A 163 -8.67 22.00 -8.48
N TYR A 164 -9.17 22.02 -7.24
CA TYR A 164 -9.81 20.84 -6.64
C TYR A 164 -11.03 20.36 -7.43
N PHE A 165 -11.82 21.26 -8.01
CA PHE A 165 -13.01 20.89 -8.78
C PHE A 165 -12.65 20.16 -10.07
N THR A 166 -11.75 20.73 -10.89
CA THR A 166 -11.31 20.08 -12.13
C THR A 166 -10.55 18.78 -11.85
N SER A 167 -9.91 18.66 -10.68
CA SER A 167 -9.21 17.44 -10.27
C SER A 167 -10.11 16.22 -10.09
N ILE A 168 -11.42 16.42 -9.89
CA ILE A 168 -12.39 15.31 -9.77
C ILE A 168 -12.40 14.51 -11.08
N PHE A 169 -12.46 15.19 -12.23
CA PHE A 169 -12.52 14.56 -13.54
C PHE A 169 -11.22 13.83 -13.90
N THR A 170 -10.06 14.46 -13.65
CA THR A 170 -8.76 13.82 -13.88
C THR A 170 -8.52 12.64 -12.94
N THR A 171 -9.01 12.73 -11.70
CA THR A 171 -8.97 11.61 -10.74
C THR A 171 -9.83 10.46 -11.24
N LEU A 172 -11.07 10.71 -11.70
CA LEU A 172 -11.94 9.67 -12.23
C LEU A 172 -11.34 8.99 -13.47
N TYR A 173 -10.76 9.79 -14.38
CA TYR A 173 -10.05 9.25 -15.54
C TYR A 173 -8.86 8.35 -15.12
N SER A 174 -8.05 8.82 -14.17
CA SER A 174 -6.93 8.04 -13.62
C SER A 174 -7.41 6.74 -12.95
N ILE A 175 -8.53 6.78 -12.22
CA ILE A 175 -9.18 5.57 -11.67
C ILE A 175 -9.50 4.60 -12.80
N LEU A 176 -10.26 4.99 -13.82
CA LEU A 176 -10.66 4.07 -14.88
C LEU A 176 -9.45 3.47 -15.61
N TYR A 177 -8.43 4.29 -15.91
CA TYR A 177 -7.21 3.83 -16.58
C TYR A 177 -6.43 2.81 -15.72
N THR A 178 -6.31 3.08 -14.42
CA THR A 178 -5.54 2.24 -13.48
C THR A 178 -6.17 0.86 -13.27
N ALA A 179 -7.48 0.72 -13.53
CA ALA A 179 -8.21 -0.55 -13.36
C ALA A 179 -7.56 -1.71 -14.11
N ASN A 180 -7.25 -1.51 -15.40
CA ASN A 180 -6.65 -2.54 -16.25
C ASN A 180 -5.27 -2.99 -15.73
N ILE A 181 -4.46 -2.04 -15.24
CA ILE A 181 -3.12 -2.32 -14.74
C ILE A 181 -3.18 -3.14 -13.46
N VAL A 182 -4.03 -2.76 -12.50
CA VAL A 182 -4.10 -3.43 -11.20
C VAL A 182 -4.87 -4.75 -11.28
N LEU A 183 -6.02 -4.78 -11.95
CA LEU A 183 -6.89 -5.95 -12.00
C LEU A 183 -6.44 -7.01 -13.00
N ILE A 184 -5.76 -6.65 -14.08
CA ILE A 184 -5.44 -7.60 -15.15
C ILE A 184 -3.94 -7.83 -15.24
N LYS A 185 -3.15 -6.77 -15.45
CA LYS A 185 -1.72 -6.90 -15.74
C LYS A 185 -0.90 -7.35 -14.53
N THR A 186 -1.08 -6.67 -13.39
CA THR A 186 -0.21 -6.86 -12.22
C THR A 186 -0.78 -7.86 -11.22
N ARG A 187 -2.06 -7.73 -10.83
CA ARG A 187 -2.72 -8.53 -9.78
C ARG A 187 -1.84 -8.78 -8.54
N PRO A 188 -1.34 -7.71 -7.90
CA PRO A 188 -0.35 -7.82 -6.84
C PRO A 188 -0.91 -8.43 -5.56
N ASP A 189 -0.02 -9.02 -4.77
CA ASP A 189 -0.31 -9.45 -3.39
C ASP A 189 -0.08 -8.32 -2.40
N LEU A 190 0.93 -7.49 -2.64
CA LEU A 190 1.32 -6.34 -1.83
C LEU A 190 1.46 -5.10 -2.71
N ILE A 191 0.99 -3.98 -2.20
CA ILE A 191 1.06 -2.66 -2.80
C ILE A 191 1.71 -1.73 -1.79
N LEU A 192 2.81 -1.10 -2.17
CA LEU A 192 3.47 -0.04 -1.42
C LEU A 192 3.17 1.30 -2.10
N ILE A 193 2.61 2.23 -1.35
CA ILE A 193 2.22 3.56 -1.85
C ILE A 193 2.71 4.65 -0.91
N ASN A 194 3.09 5.79 -1.48
CA ASN A 194 3.49 6.99 -0.73
C ASN A 194 2.49 8.16 -0.97
N GLY A 195 2.68 9.33 -0.37
CA GLY A 195 1.74 10.45 -0.26
C GLY A 195 1.17 11.20 -1.49
N PRO A 196 1.53 11.01 -2.78
CA PRO A 196 0.87 11.75 -3.87
C PRO A 196 -0.53 11.22 -4.25
N GLY A 197 -1.31 12.06 -4.93
CA GLY A 197 -2.67 11.72 -5.38
C GLY A 197 -2.74 10.52 -6.35
N THR A 198 -1.64 10.20 -7.03
CA THR A 198 -1.48 9.04 -7.92
C THR A 198 -1.74 7.70 -7.21
N CYS A 199 -1.59 7.66 -5.89
CA CYS A 199 -1.75 6.45 -5.09
C CYS A 199 -3.22 6.08 -4.84
N LEU A 200 -4.13 7.05 -4.87
CA LEU A 200 -5.54 6.80 -4.58
C LEU A 200 -6.20 5.87 -5.64
N PRO A 201 -6.06 6.10 -6.96
CA PRO A 201 -6.52 5.16 -7.99
C PRO A 201 -6.01 3.73 -7.78
N VAL A 202 -4.72 3.58 -7.46
CA VAL A 202 -4.09 2.27 -7.27
C VAL A 202 -4.65 1.57 -6.03
N ALA A 203 -4.78 2.28 -4.91
CA ALA A 203 -5.32 1.75 -3.67
C ALA A 203 -6.78 1.29 -3.82
N LEU A 204 -7.61 2.06 -4.52
CA LEU A 204 -9.01 1.71 -4.78
C LEU A 204 -9.11 0.39 -5.57
N TRP A 205 -8.34 0.25 -6.66
CA TRP A 205 -8.36 -0.99 -7.43
C TRP A 205 -7.69 -2.17 -6.73
N ALA A 206 -6.71 -1.94 -5.86
CA ALA A 206 -6.16 -2.98 -5.02
C ALA A 206 -7.21 -3.53 -4.03
N PHE A 207 -8.03 -2.64 -3.46
CA PHE A 207 -9.15 -3.06 -2.62
C PHE A 207 -10.20 -3.83 -3.43
N VAL A 208 -10.58 -3.34 -4.61
CA VAL A 208 -11.51 -4.06 -5.50
C VAL A 208 -10.93 -5.42 -5.91
N LEU A 209 -9.64 -5.51 -6.25
CA LEU A 209 -8.95 -6.76 -6.55
C LEU A 209 -9.11 -7.77 -5.41
N ARG A 210 -8.96 -7.30 -4.17
CA ARG A 210 -9.13 -8.13 -2.98
C ARG A 210 -10.57 -8.61 -2.81
N VAL A 211 -11.55 -7.74 -3.03
CA VAL A 211 -12.98 -8.10 -2.97
C VAL A 211 -13.32 -9.15 -4.02
N LEU A 212 -12.85 -8.96 -5.27
CA LEU A 212 -13.10 -9.87 -6.39
C LEU A 212 -12.28 -11.16 -6.31
N SER A 213 -11.18 -11.18 -5.57
CA SER A 213 -10.34 -12.37 -5.44
C SER A 213 -10.87 -13.30 -4.33
N PRO A 214 -11.04 -14.60 -4.61
CA PRO A 214 -11.31 -15.58 -3.56
C PRO A 214 -10.17 -15.61 -2.54
N THR A 215 -10.47 -15.48 -1.24
CA THR A 215 -9.47 -15.60 -0.15
C THR A 215 -8.99 -17.04 -0.02
N ILE A 216 -9.80 -17.99 -0.48
CA ILE A 216 -9.53 -19.42 -0.48
C ILE A 216 -9.30 -19.82 -1.94
N ASN A 217 -8.07 -20.21 -2.28
CA ASN A 217 -7.81 -20.84 -3.57
C ASN A 217 -8.33 -22.29 -3.56
N ILE A 218 -8.62 -22.84 -4.74
CA ILE A 218 -9.07 -24.23 -4.97
C ILE A 218 -8.13 -25.26 -4.29
N SER A 219 -6.85 -24.92 -4.09
CA SER A 219 -5.86 -25.74 -3.38
C SER A 219 -5.87 -25.60 -1.84
N GLY A 220 -6.90 -24.99 -1.23
CA GLY A 220 -7.03 -24.83 0.22
C GLY A 220 -6.08 -23.81 0.87
N LYS A 221 -5.13 -23.22 0.11
CA LYS A 221 -4.19 -22.20 0.64
C LYS A 221 -4.84 -20.81 0.66
N ARG A 222 -4.78 -20.14 1.82
CA ARG A 222 -5.16 -18.72 1.95
C ARG A 222 -4.16 -17.85 1.20
N ARG A 223 -4.60 -17.15 0.15
CA ARG A 223 -3.82 -16.08 -0.49
C ARG A 223 -4.67 -14.83 -0.54
N THR A 224 -4.23 -13.79 0.15
CA THR A 224 -4.89 -12.49 0.10
C THR A 224 -4.18 -11.62 -0.92
N LYS A 225 -4.90 -11.27 -1.98
CA LYS A 225 -4.46 -10.28 -2.97
C LYS A 225 -4.72 -8.86 -2.45
N GLY A 226 -3.98 -7.90 -3.00
CA GLY A 226 -4.27 -6.49 -2.77
C GLY A 226 -3.99 -6.00 -1.34
N LYS A 227 -2.91 -6.45 -0.67
CA LYS A 227 -2.44 -5.81 0.57
C LYS A 227 -1.90 -4.43 0.30
N ILE A 228 -2.34 -3.45 1.07
CA ILE A 228 -2.00 -2.04 0.85
C ILE A 228 -1.27 -1.54 2.09
N VAL A 229 -0.01 -1.16 1.90
CA VAL A 229 0.78 -0.45 2.91
C VAL A 229 0.98 0.97 2.39
N PHE A 230 0.47 1.93 3.15
CA PHE A 230 0.69 3.34 2.87
C PHE A 230 1.81 3.87 3.74
N ILE A 231 2.80 4.49 3.12
CA ILE A 231 3.92 5.14 3.78
C ILE A 231 3.72 6.64 3.62
N GLU A 232 3.44 7.32 4.71
CA GLU A 232 3.37 8.78 4.68
C GLU A 232 4.75 9.37 4.41
N SER A 233 4.80 10.50 3.73
CA SER A 233 6.08 11.13 3.41
C SER A 233 6.78 11.68 4.64
N PHE A 234 8.11 11.65 4.61
CA PHE A 234 8.96 12.20 5.65
C PHE A 234 8.70 13.69 5.90
N CYS A 235 8.27 14.45 4.87
CA CYS A 235 7.97 15.86 5.04
C CYS A 235 6.69 16.15 5.86
N ARG A 236 5.91 15.13 6.22
CA ARG A 236 4.68 15.26 7.00
C ARG A 236 4.94 15.05 8.49
N VAL A 237 5.42 16.11 9.13
CA VAL A 237 5.77 16.13 10.55
C VAL A 237 4.58 16.23 11.50
N LYS A 238 3.52 16.97 11.13
CA LYS A 238 2.43 17.32 12.05
C LYS A 238 1.11 16.65 11.72
N THR A 239 0.79 16.46 10.44
CA THR A 239 -0.51 15.89 10.04
C THR A 239 -0.35 14.98 8.83
N LEU A 240 -1.23 14.00 8.72
CA LEU A 240 -1.35 13.17 7.52
C LEU A 240 -1.63 14.01 6.28
N SER A 241 -1.09 13.58 5.15
CA SER A 241 -1.44 14.08 3.83
C SER A 241 -2.94 13.89 3.56
N LEU A 242 -3.49 14.66 2.61
CA LEU A 242 -4.88 14.47 2.19
C LEU A 242 -5.12 13.03 1.71
N THR A 243 -4.19 12.48 0.95
CA THR A 243 -4.20 11.08 0.51
C THR A 243 -4.25 10.13 1.71
N GLY A 244 -3.35 10.30 2.68
CA GLY A 244 -3.32 9.50 3.90
C GLY A 244 -4.63 9.57 4.68
N LYS A 245 -5.20 10.77 4.83
CA LYS A 245 -6.51 10.98 5.49
C LYS A 245 -7.65 10.26 4.76
N ILE A 246 -7.68 10.31 3.42
CA ILE A 246 -8.70 9.61 2.62
C ILE A 246 -8.57 8.10 2.81
N LEU A 247 -7.37 7.55 2.64
CA LEU A 247 -7.11 6.12 2.75
C LEU A 247 -7.42 5.58 4.16
N TRP A 248 -7.08 6.37 5.19
CA TRP A 248 -7.42 6.08 6.57
C TRP A 248 -8.95 6.05 6.79
N LYS A 249 -9.67 7.09 6.33
CA LYS A 249 -11.15 7.15 6.45
C LYS A 249 -11.85 6.01 5.72
N LEU A 250 -11.36 5.61 4.55
CA LEU A 250 -11.92 4.50 3.76
C LEU A 250 -11.66 3.13 4.38
N ARG A 251 -10.73 3.01 5.34
CA ARG A 251 -10.32 1.74 5.99
C ARG A 251 -9.84 0.66 5.01
N ILE A 252 -9.28 1.05 3.86
CA ILE A 252 -8.83 0.10 2.83
C ILE A 252 -7.35 -0.29 2.94
N CYS A 253 -6.50 0.55 3.55
CA CYS A 253 -5.11 0.21 3.81
C CYS A 253 -5.02 -0.87 4.89
N ASP A 254 -4.10 -1.83 4.79
CA ASP A 254 -3.80 -2.78 5.86
C ASP A 254 -2.89 -2.15 6.91
N LEU A 255 -1.96 -1.29 6.49
CA LEU A 255 -1.00 -0.61 7.36
C LEU A 255 -0.74 0.81 6.88
N ILE A 256 -0.63 1.75 7.81
CA ILE A 256 -0.20 3.13 7.57
C ILE A 256 1.09 3.34 8.37
N LEU A 257 2.18 3.63 7.68
CA LEU A 257 3.47 3.94 8.27
C LEU A 257 3.66 5.45 8.28
N VAL A 258 4.11 5.98 9.41
CA VAL A 258 4.45 7.40 9.60
C VAL A 258 5.83 7.53 10.22
N HIS A 259 6.52 8.61 9.90
CA HIS A 259 7.87 8.83 10.42
C HIS A 259 7.90 9.60 11.75
N TRP A 260 6.86 10.38 12.03
CA TRP A 260 6.86 11.35 13.14
C TRP A 260 5.85 11.02 14.22
N PRO A 261 6.24 11.01 15.50
CA PRO A 261 5.35 10.69 16.62
C PRO A 261 4.22 11.70 16.76
N GLU A 262 4.41 12.96 16.37
CA GLU A 262 3.40 14.01 16.46
C GLU A 262 2.18 13.71 15.57
N VAL A 263 2.39 13.16 14.37
CA VAL A 263 1.29 12.72 13.49
C VAL A 263 0.51 11.59 14.17
N LEU A 264 1.23 10.69 14.82
CA LEU A 264 0.64 9.57 15.54
C LEU A 264 -0.14 10.00 16.76
N GLN A 265 0.36 11.00 17.49
CA GLN A 265 -0.29 11.55 18.67
C GLN A 265 -1.57 12.31 18.32
N LEU A 266 -1.53 13.21 17.34
CA LEU A 266 -2.69 13.99 16.92
C LEU A 266 -3.85 13.10 16.44
N GLU A 267 -3.57 12.04 15.69
CA GLU A 267 -4.62 11.12 15.24
C GLU A 267 -5.15 10.23 16.38
N ARG A 268 -4.31 9.88 17.37
CA ARG A 268 -4.74 9.15 18.59
C ARG A 268 -5.64 9.99 19.48
N GLU A 269 -5.35 11.28 19.60
CA GLU A 269 -6.13 12.24 20.40
C GLU A 269 -7.47 12.58 19.74
N MET A 270 -7.54 12.68 18.41
CA MET A 270 -8.78 13.01 17.71
C MET A 270 -9.80 11.87 17.67
N LYS A 271 -9.41 10.59 17.79
CA LYS A 271 -10.35 9.45 17.83
C LYS A 271 -9.79 8.31 18.68
N ALA A 272 -10.37 8.12 19.87
CA ALA A 272 -9.96 7.16 20.90
C ALA A 272 -9.90 5.66 20.48
N GLU A 273 -10.30 5.27 19.26
CA GLU A 273 -10.49 3.86 18.89
C GLU A 273 -9.75 3.32 17.66
N GLN A 274 -8.98 4.10 16.88
CA GLN A 274 -8.43 3.57 15.62
C GLN A 274 -6.93 3.77 15.43
N LYS A 275 -6.15 2.90 16.07
CA LYS A 275 -4.68 2.84 16.01
C LYS A 275 -4.20 1.90 14.89
N LYS A 276 -4.29 2.35 13.63
CA LYS A 276 -3.80 1.64 12.42
C LYS A 276 -2.50 2.24 11.85
N MET A 277 -1.80 2.98 12.68
CA MET A 277 -0.69 3.82 12.26
C MET A 277 0.54 3.47 13.10
N MET A 278 1.63 3.16 12.42
CA MET A 278 2.88 2.69 13.02
C MET A 278 3.98 3.70 12.74
N LEU A 279 4.80 3.96 13.77
CA LEU A 279 5.99 4.80 13.64
C LEU A 279 7.11 3.98 12.98
N ILE A 280 7.82 4.59 12.04
CA ILE A 280 9.01 4.00 11.41
C ILE A 280 10.20 4.95 11.47
N ASP A 281 11.26 4.49 12.10
CA ASP A 281 12.56 5.16 12.13
C ASP A 281 13.39 4.74 10.92
N SER A 282 13.01 5.20 9.73
CA SER A 282 13.73 4.85 8.49
C SER A 282 14.71 5.92 8.02
N PHE A 283 14.69 7.13 8.58
CA PHE A 283 15.52 8.26 8.13
C PHE A 283 16.37 8.88 9.24
N ILE A 284 16.26 8.40 10.48
CA ILE A 284 17.12 8.82 11.58
C ILE A 284 18.08 7.67 11.85
N GLN A 285 19.20 7.65 11.12
CA GLN A 285 20.37 6.98 11.66
C GLN A 285 20.75 7.74 12.93
N HIS A 286 20.81 7.04 14.06
CA HIS A 286 21.63 7.51 15.17
C HIS A 286 23.07 7.59 14.64
N ASP A 287 23.55 8.79 14.32
CA ASP A 287 24.97 9.08 14.29
C ASP A 287 25.52 8.86 15.70
N GLY A 288 25.85 7.61 16.00
CA GLY A 288 26.37 7.13 17.28
C GLY A 288 27.73 6.50 17.09
N ASN A 289 28.74 7.35 16.84
CA ASN A 289 30.16 7.23 17.24
C ASN A 289 31.09 7.88 16.22
N ALA A 290 31.27 9.20 16.32
CA ALA A 290 32.54 9.89 16.07
C ALA A 290 32.36 11.40 16.33
N SER A 291 32.30 11.81 17.60
CA SER A 291 32.67 13.17 18.08
C SER A 291 32.30 13.39 19.54
N SER A 292 32.77 12.51 20.43
CA SER A 292 33.34 13.00 21.68
C SER A 292 34.81 13.24 21.40
N ASP A 293 35.33 14.41 21.78
CA ASP A 293 36.72 14.85 21.64
C ASP A 293 37.07 15.75 20.44
N VAL A 294 36.22 16.72 20.07
CA VAL A 294 36.69 18.06 19.63
C VAL A 294 35.60 19.10 19.96
N ALA A 295 35.31 19.29 21.25
CA ALA A 295 34.43 20.38 21.70
C ALA A 295 35.04 21.03 22.95
N SER A 296 36.26 21.53 22.81
CA SER A 296 36.90 22.38 23.82
C SER A 296 37.95 23.30 23.20
N SER A 297 37.64 23.95 22.07
CA SER A 297 38.39 25.12 21.58
C SER A 297 37.79 25.65 20.28
N GLU A 298 36.61 26.29 20.31
CA GLU A 298 36.15 27.27 19.29
C GLU A 298 34.71 27.71 19.61
N SER A 299 34.55 28.40 20.73
CA SER A 299 33.29 29.08 21.06
C SER A 299 33.59 30.49 21.56
N THR A 300 34.33 31.27 20.77
CA THR A 300 34.51 32.72 20.95
C THR A 300 35.14 33.32 19.68
N SER A 301 34.38 33.46 18.59
CA SER A 301 34.75 34.46 17.54
C SER A 301 33.63 34.88 16.57
N GLU A 302 32.55 34.12 16.35
CA GLU A 302 31.64 34.42 15.22
C GLU A 302 30.21 34.88 15.57
N TYR A 303 29.95 35.39 16.77
CA TYR A 303 28.64 35.98 17.12
C TYR A 303 28.57 37.52 17.00
N ASN A 304 29.60 38.18 16.43
CA ASN A 304 29.64 39.65 16.30
C ASN A 304 29.72 40.19 14.86
N ALA A 305 29.24 39.45 13.86
CA ALA A 305 29.29 39.89 12.47
C ALA A 305 27.99 39.60 11.68
N SER A 306 26.83 40.01 12.18
CA SER A 306 25.62 40.13 11.33
C SER A 306 24.57 41.06 11.95
N LYS A 307 24.98 42.29 12.24
CA LYS A 307 24.05 43.40 12.50
C LYS A 307 24.60 44.70 11.91
N LYS A 308 24.88 44.65 10.62
CA LYS A 308 25.03 45.82 9.76
C LYS A 308 24.69 45.36 8.34
N ASP A 309 23.80 46.13 7.73
CA ASP A 309 23.29 46.02 6.35
C ASP A 309 22.04 45.16 6.14
N ARG A 310 20.93 45.92 6.02
CA ARG A 310 19.57 45.64 5.52
C ARG A 310 18.47 45.43 6.55
#